data_AF-A0A5M6IZ26-F1
#
_entry.id   AF-A0A5M6IZ26-F1
#
_cell.length_a   1.000
_cell.length_b   1.000
_cell.length_c   1.000
_cell.angle_alpha   90.00
_cell.angle_beta   90.00
_cell.angle_gamma   90.00
#
_symmetry.space_group_name_H-M   'P 1'
#
loop_
_entity.id
_entity.type
_entity.pdbx_description
1 polymer ?
#
loop_
_entity_poly.entity_id
_entity_poly.type
_entity_poly.pdbx_seq_one_letter_code
_entity_poly.pdbx_strand_id
1 'polypeptide(L)' 'MDEQTMAALARLAGLERAQATFPDDVLAAAAQAMSWREALQQAPADLAAEPWPPMRAGTGA' A
#
# COMPACT_ATOMS: atom_id res chain seq x y z
N MET A 1 -7.00 15.77 1.71
CA MET A 1 -7.88 15.24 2.76
C MET A 1 -8.10 16.35 3.77
N ASP A 2 -9.33 16.64 4.16
CA ASP A 2 -9.61 17.62 5.23
C ASP A 2 -9.51 16.96 6.62
N GLU A 3 -9.33 17.78 7.66
CA GLU A 3 -9.09 17.35 9.04
C GLU A 3 -10.30 16.64 9.66
N GLN A 4 -11.52 17.06 9.32
CA GLN A 4 -12.75 16.46 9.82
C GLN A 4 -12.95 15.05 9.26
N THR A 5 -12.66 14.87 7.97
CA THR A 5 -12.65 13.56 7.31
C THR A 5 -11.60 12.64 7.92
N MET A 6 -10.40 13.14 8.22
CA MET A 6 -9.37 12.33 8.89
C MET A 6 -9.79 11.89 10.30
N ALA A 7 -10.38 12.79 11.08
CA ALA A 7 -10.91 12.47 12.42
C ALA A 7 -12.03 11.43 12.40
N ALA A 8 -12.96 11.53 11.44
CA ALA A 8 -14.01 10.55 11.26
C ALA A 8 -13.45 9.17 10.88
N LEU A 9 -12.44 9.12 10.01
CA LEU A 9 -11.78 7.89 9.60
C LEU A 9 -10.97 7.25 10.73
N ALA A 10 -10.22 8.03 11.50
CA ALA A 10 -9.49 7.52 12.65
C ALA A 10 -10.45 6.92 13.69
N ARG A 11 -11.60 7.56 13.93
CA ARG A 11 -12.67 7.01 14.77
C ARG A 11 -13.20 5.68 14.26
N LEU A 12 -13.52 5.59 12.97
CA LEU A 12 -13.97 4.32 12.37
C LEU A 12 -12.92 3.22 12.43
N ALA A 13 -11.63 3.59 12.35
CA ALA A 13 -10.51 2.67 12.43
C ALA A 13 -10.04 2.37 13.88
N GLY A 14 -10.63 3.01 14.90
CA GLY A 14 -10.20 2.90 16.30
C GLY A 14 -8.82 3.52 16.58
N LEU A 15 -8.37 4.46 15.73
CA LEU A 15 -7.07 5.13 15.76
C LEU A 15 -7.12 6.53 16.40
N GLU A 16 -8.20 6.86 17.12
CA GLU A 16 -8.45 8.20 17.70
C GLU A 16 -7.28 8.67 18.58
N ARG A 17 -6.75 7.75 19.40
CA ARG A 17 -5.61 8.03 20.27
C ARG A 17 -4.32 8.28 19.49
N ALA A 18 -4.11 7.53 18.41
CA ALA A 18 -2.93 7.70 17.56
C ALA A 18 -2.98 9.04 16.83
N GLN A 19 -4.14 9.43 16.30
CA GLN A 19 -4.32 10.74 15.68
C GLN A 19 -4.11 11.90 16.66
N ALA A 20 -4.60 11.78 17.90
CA ALA A 20 -4.44 12.82 18.91
C ALA A 20 -2.98 12.98 19.40
N THR A 21 -2.20 11.91 19.39
CA THR A 21 -0.82 11.91 19.92
C THR A 21 0.21 12.17 18.81
N PHE A 22 -0.04 11.68 17.60
CA PHE A 22 0.89 11.71 16.47
C PHE A 22 0.14 12.01 15.15
N PRO A 23 -0.42 13.23 14.99
CA PRO A 23 -1.21 13.56 13.81
C PRO A 23 -0.39 13.50 12.51
N ASP A 24 0.87 13.94 12.54
CA ASP A 24 1.74 13.97 11.36
C ASP A 24 2.12 12.55 10.89
N ASP A 25 2.36 11.63 11.80
CA ASP A 25 2.70 10.24 11.46
C ASP A 25 1.50 9.51 10.85
N VAL A 26 0.29 9.77 11.36
CA VAL A 26 -0.94 9.22 10.79
C VAL A 26 -1.19 9.79 9.39
N LEU A 27 -0.91 11.07 9.17
CA LEU A 27 -0.97 11.70 7.85
C LEU A 27 0.05 11.09 6.88
N ALA A 28 1.30 10.89 7.31
CA ALA A 28 2.35 10.28 6.50
C ALA A 28 1.99 8.82 6.13
N ALA A 29 1.50 8.05 7.09
CA ALA A 29 1.04 6.68 6.86
C ALA A 29 -0.13 6.63 5.87
N ALA A 30 -1.09 7.56 5.98
CA ALA A 30 -2.21 7.66 5.04
C ALA A 30 -1.72 8.00 3.62
N ALA A 31 -0.77 8.94 3.48
CA ALA A 31 -0.16 9.28 2.20
C ALA A 31 0.57 8.08 1.59
N GLN A 32 1.33 7.35 2.40
CA GLN A 32 2.04 6.14 1.95
C GLN A 32 1.07 5.05 1.49
N ALA A 33 0.01 4.79 2.26
CA ALA A 33 -1.02 3.81 1.90
C ALA A 33 -1.72 4.16 0.58
N MET A 34 -2.00 5.44 0.33
CA MET A 34 -2.57 5.89 -0.95
C MET A 34 -1.59 5.67 -2.11
N SER A 35 -0.31 6.04 -1.94
CA SER A 35 0.71 5.84 -2.98
C SER A 35 0.89 4.36 -3.36
N TRP A 36 0.83 3.46 -2.36
CA TRP A 36 0.92 2.02 -2.62
C TRP A 36 -0.30 1.49 -3.36
N ARG A 37 -1.50 2.01 -3.04
CA ARG A 37 -2.73 1.65 -3.74
C ARG A 37 -2.66 2.00 -5.22
N GLU A 38 -2.12 3.17 -5.56
CA GLU A 38 -1.87 3.57 -6.95
C GLU A 38 -0.84 2.65 -7.62
N ALA A 39 0.25 2.31 -6.93
CA ALA A 39 1.25 1.38 -7.44
C ALA A 39 0.66 -0.02 -7.72
N LEU A 40 -0.22 -0.53 -6.85
CA LEU A 40 -0.93 -1.80 -7.07
C LEU A 40 -1.89 -1.75 -8.25
N GLN A 41 -2.51 -0.60 -8.53
CA GLN A 41 -3.34 -0.44 -9.73
C GLN A 41 -2.54 -0.46 -11.03
N GLN A 42 -1.22 -0.22 -10.96
CA GLN A 42 -0.30 -0.40 -12.08
C GLN A 42 0.27 -1.82 -12.16
N ALA A 43 -0.29 -2.78 -11.42
CA ALA A 43 0.06 -4.19 -11.60
C ALA A 43 -0.09 -4.58 -13.09
N PRO A 44 0.83 -5.39 -13.64
CA PRO A 44 0.74 -5.87 -15.00
C PRO A 44 -0.62 -6.53 -15.24
N ALA A 45 -1.32 -6.10 -16.29
CA ALA A 45 -2.63 -6.66 -16.64
C ALA A 45 -2.58 -8.16 -16.96
N ASP A 46 -1.40 -8.66 -17.32
CA ASP A 46 -1.13 -10.06 -17.57
C ASP A 46 -0.11 -10.60 -16.55
N LEU A 47 -0.60 -11.36 -15.58
CA LEU A 47 0.22 -12.03 -14.57
C LEU A 47 0.99 -13.23 -15.15
N ALA A 48 0.59 -13.72 -16.32
CA ALA A 48 1.21 -14.85 -17.03
C ALA A 48 2.20 -14.39 -18.11
N ALA A 49 2.32 -13.07 -18.35
CA ALA A 49 3.40 -12.49 -19.13
C ALA A 49 4.69 -12.60 -18.31
N GLU A 50 5.26 -13.80 -18.25
CA GLU A 50 6.50 -14.09 -17.54
C GLU A 50 7.67 -13.31 -18.17
N PRO A 51 8.25 -12.30 -17.51
CA PRO A 51 9.44 -11.60 -18.02
C PRO A 51 10.72 -12.39 -17.72
N TRP A 52 10.62 -13.45 -16.91
CA TRP A 52 11.74 -14.30 -16.56
C TRP A 52 12.02 -15.32 -17.68
N PRO A 53 13.30 -15.59 -17.97
CA PRO A 53 13.66 -16.59 -18.96
C PRO A 53 13.11 -17.96 -18.55
N PRO A 54 12.73 -18.82 -19.52
CA PRO A 54 12.20 -20.14 -19.22
C PRO A 54 13.19 -20.92 -18.35
N MET A 55 12.66 -21.57 -17.32
CA MET A 55 13.46 -22.37 -16.39
C MET A 55 14.24 -23.43 -17.17
N ARG A 56 15.57 -23.29 -17.21
CA ARG A 56 16.44 -24.30 -17.85
C ARG A 56 16.60 -25.47 -16.90
N ALA A 57 16.19 -26.67 -17.32
CA ALA A 57 16.51 -27.89 -16.60
C ALA A 57 18.04 -28.01 -16.51
N GLY A 58 18.57 -28.12 -15.30
CA GLY A 58 20.00 -28.38 -15.10
C GLY A 58 20.34 -29.74 -15.70
N THR A 59 21.28 -29.78 -16.65
CA THR A 59 21.91 -31.03 -17.06
C THR A 59 22.77 -31.50 -15.89
N GLY A 60 22.20 -32.36 -15.05
CA GLY A 60 22.94 -33.05 -14.00
C GLY A 60 24.06 -33.87 -14.63
N ALA A 61 25.28 -33.64 -14.17
CA ALA A 61 26.45 -34.49 -14.43
C ALA A 61 26.68 -35.43 -13.25
#